data_AF-A0A5K0XMD7-F1
#
_entry.id   AF-A0A5K0XMD7-F1
#
_cell.length_a   1.000
_cell.length_b   1.000
_cell.length_c   1.000
_cell.angle_alpha   90.00
_cell.angle_beta   90.00
_cell.angle_gamma   90.00
#
_symmetry.space_group_name_H-M   'P 1'
#
loop_
_entity.id
_entity.type
_entity.pdbx_description
1 polymer ?
#
loop_
_entity_poly.entity_id
_entity_poly.type
_entity_poly.pdbx_seq_one_letter_code
_entity_poly.pdbx_strand_id
1 'polypeptide(L)' 'GRALEIFSRDRLMEGYLMAKGINCNPLFSICRKSLAKACCFVMTIDDIYDVYGIVDGLELFTEAVHK' A
#
# COMPACT_ATOMS: atom_id res chain seq x y z
N GLY A 1 -5.76 26.96 1.43
CA GLY A 1 -6.30 25.68 1.91
C GLY A 1 -6.34 24.66 0.79
N ARG A 2 -5.23 23.96 0.54
CA ARG A 2 -5.13 22.83 -0.42
C ARG A 2 -4.13 21.77 0.07
N ALA A 3 -4.15 21.47 1.37
CA ALA A 3 -3.20 20.52 1.98
C ALA A 3 -3.89 19.22 2.46
N LEU A 4 -5.11 18.94 1.99
CA LEU A 4 -5.87 17.75 2.35
C LEU A 4 -6.40 16.97 1.14
N GLU A 5 -5.97 17.29 -0.08
CA GLU A 5 -6.39 16.53 -1.25
C GLU A 5 -5.50 15.28 -1.40
N ILE A 6 -5.91 14.25 -0.66
CA ILE A 6 -5.60 12.82 -0.87
C ILE A 6 -4.23 12.37 -0.32
N PHE A 7 -4.23 11.92 0.94
CA PHE A 7 -3.10 11.30 1.66
C PHE A 7 -2.50 10.07 0.95
N SER A 8 -3.31 9.29 0.21
CA SER A 8 -2.81 8.21 -0.66
C SER A 8 -3.69 8.06 -1.89
N ARG A 9 -3.08 7.83 -3.06
CA ARG A 9 -3.81 7.61 -4.31
C ARG A 9 -4.74 6.38 -4.21
N ASP A 10 -5.94 6.44 -4.80
CA ASP A 10 -6.79 5.25 -4.93
C ASP A 10 -6.18 4.29 -5.97
N ARG A 11 -5.39 3.32 -5.50
CA ARG A 11 -4.62 2.39 -6.35
C ARG A 11 -5.19 0.97 -6.35
N LEU A 12 -6.48 0.83 -6.08
CA LEU A 12 -7.15 -0.47 -5.98
C LEU A 12 -7.04 -1.28 -7.29
N MET A 13 -7.07 -0.58 -8.42
CA MET A 13 -6.89 -1.17 -9.75
C MET A 13 -5.45 -1.67 -9.97
N GLU A 14 -4.44 -0.86 -9.64
CA GLU A 14 -3.02 -1.25 -9.72
C GLU A 14 -2.70 -2.42 -8.80
N GLY A 15 -3.18 -2.39 -7.54
CA GLY A 15 -2.99 -3.49 -6.59
C GLY A 15 -3.62 -4.79 -7.07
N TYR A 16 -4.81 -4.72 -7.67
CA TYR A 16 -5.46 -5.90 -8.26
C TYR A 16 -4.72 -6.40 -9.51
N LEU A 17 -4.24 -5.51 -10.39
CA LEU A 17 -3.44 -5.89 -11.55
C LEU A 17 -2.13 -6.57 -11.14
N MET A 18 -1.42 -6.01 -10.15
CA MET A 18 -0.20 -6.59 -9.59
C MET A 18 -0.46 -8.00 -9.06
N ALA A 19 -1.51 -8.17 -8.25
CA ALA A 19 -1.90 -9.46 -7.70
C ALA A 19 -2.31 -10.47 -8.78
N LYS A 20 -3.00 -10.00 -9.83
CA LYS A 20 -3.37 -10.83 -10.97
C LYS A 20 -2.15 -11.24 -11.79
N GLY A 21 -1.18 -10.36 -11.98
CA GLY A 21 0.09 -10.66 -12.66
C GLY A 21 0.95 -11.68 -11.92
N ILE A 22 0.98 -11.62 -10.59
CA ILE A 22 1.68 -12.59 -9.74
C ILE A 22 0.97 -13.96 -9.74
N ASN A 23 -0.37 -13.97 -9.72
CA ASN A 23 -1.14 -15.21 -9.68
C ASN A 23 -2.34 -15.20 -10.64
N CYS A 24 -2.07 -15.51 -11.91
CA CYS A 24 -3.06 -15.56 -12.98
C CYS A 24 -4.06 -16.73 -12.88
N ASN A 25 -3.77 -17.76 -12.07
CA ASN A 25 -4.57 -18.98 -12.08
C ASN A 25 -5.94 -18.75 -11.41
N PRO A 26 -7.06 -18.93 -12.12
CA PRO A 26 -8.40 -18.56 -11.66
C PRO A 26 -8.81 -19.19 -10.33
N LEU A 27 -8.31 -20.38 -9.98
CA LEU A 27 -8.64 -21.11 -8.75
C LEU A 27 -8.18 -20.40 -7.48
N PHE A 28 -7.17 -19.53 -7.55
CA PHE A 28 -6.61 -18.83 -6.39
C PHE A 28 -7.21 -17.44 -6.17
N SER A 29 -8.53 -17.31 -6.30
CA SER A 29 -9.21 -16.01 -6.15
C SER A 29 -9.06 -15.39 -4.75
N ILE A 30 -9.05 -16.22 -3.70
CA ILE A 30 -8.83 -15.77 -2.32
C ILE A 30 -7.41 -15.23 -2.16
N CYS A 31 -6.39 -15.95 -2.64
CA CYS A 31 -5.01 -15.50 -2.61
C CYS A 31 -4.83 -14.19 -3.37
N ARG A 32 -5.42 -14.04 -4.57
CA ARG A 32 -5.38 -12.78 -5.32
C ARG A 32 -6.01 -11.62 -4.57
N LYS A 33 -7.15 -11.84 -3.89
CA LYS A 33 -7.80 -10.79 -3.10
C LYS A 33 -6.92 -10.36 -1.91
N SER A 34 -6.32 -11.32 -1.19
CA SER A 34 -5.40 -11.01 -0.09
C SER A 34 -4.14 -10.30 -0.58
N LEU A 35 -3.59 -10.75 -1.71
CA LEU A 35 -2.41 -10.14 -2.33
C LEU A 35 -2.69 -8.72 -2.82
N ALA A 36 -3.85 -8.47 -3.44
CA ALA A 36 -4.23 -7.14 -3.89
C ALA A 36 -4.32 -6.15 -2.70
N LYS A 37 -4.91 -6.59 -1.58
CA LYS A 37 -4.93 -5.81 -0.33
C LYS A 37 -3.52 -5.52 0.19
N ALA A 38 -2.65 -6.53 0.21
CA ALA A 38 -1.26 -6.36 0.64
C ALA A 38 -0.49 -5.38 -0.27
N CYS A 39 -0.67 -5.48 -1.59
CA CYS A 39 -0.08 -4.53 -2.55
C CYS A 39 -0.58 -3.10 -2.30
N CYS A 40 -1.87 -2.90 -2.04
CA CYS A 40 -2.39 -1.57 -1.68
C CYS A 40 -1.73 -1.03 -0.40
N PHE A 41 -1.59 -1.86 0.64
CA PHE A 41 -0.90 -1.44 1.87
C PHE A 41 0.54 -1.04 1.62
N VAL A 42 1.30 -1.83 0.84
CA VAL A 42 2.69 -1.51 0.51
C VAL A 42 2.77 -0.19 -0.25
N MET A 43 1.91 0.04 -1.25
CA MET A 43 1.89 1.30 -2.01
C MET A 43 1.50 2.50 -1.14
N THR A 44 0.60 2.32 -0.16
CA THR A 44 0.25 3.39 0.79
C THR A 44 1.42 3.71 1.72
N ILE A 45 2.14 2.70 2.20
CA ILE A 45 3.35 2.89 3.01
C ILE A 45 4.44 3.59 2.19
N ASP A 46 4.65 3.16 0.95
CA ASP A 46 5.58 3.79 0.01
C ASP A 46 5.26 5.29 -0.17
N ASP A 47 3.99 5.66 -0.42
CA ASP A 47 3.56 7.05 -0.51
C ASP A 47 3.81 7.83 0.82
N ILE A 48 3.67 7.19 2.00
CA ILE A 48 4.00 7.81 3.29
C ILE A 48 5.49 8.12 3.39
N TYR A 49 6.34 7.14 3.05
CA TYR A 49 7.80 7.31 3.13
C TYR A 49 8.32 8.29 2.07
N ASP A 50 7.71 8.35 0.88
CA ASP A 50 8.10 9.23 -0.22
C ASP A 50 7.60 10.68 -0.06
N VAL A 51 6.35 10.89 0.39
CA VAL A 51 5.71 12.23 0.46
C VAL A 51 5.89 12.88 1.83
N TYR A 52 5.79 12.08 2.91
CA TYR A 52 5.81 12.58 4.29
C TYR A 52 7.11 12.27 5.02
N GLY A 53 8.18 11.95 4.29
CA GLY A 53 9.49 11.57 4.81
C GLY A 53 10.20 12.67 5.61
N ILE A 54 9.75 12.90 6.84
CA ILE A 54 10.49 13.54 7.92
C ILE A 54 11.00 12.40 8.79
N VAL A 55 12.33 12.31 8.95
CA VAL A 55 13.04 11.18 9.58
C VAL A 55 12.40 10.78 10.92
N ASP A 56 12.08 11.75 11.78
CA ASP A 56 11.47 11.53 13.09
C ASP A 56 10.08 10.85 13.03
N GLY A 57 9.29 11.16 12.01
CA GLY A 57 7.96 10.54 11.81
C GLY A 57 8.05 9.10 11.33
N LEU A 58 9.06 8.79 10.51
CA LEU A 58 9.31 7.44 9.99
C LEU A 58 9.87 6.50 11.07
N GLU A 59 10.70 7.00 11.97
CA GLU A 59 11.20 6.23 13.12
C GLU A 59 10.05 5.82 14.05
N LEU A 60 9.12 6.72 14.36
CA LEU A 60 7.94 6.42 15.17
C LEU A 60 7.01 5.39 14.50
N PHE A 61 6.78 5.50 13.19
CA PHE A 61 5.98 4.51 12.46
C PHE A 61 6.66 3.13 12.46
N THR A 62 7.97 3.10 12.26
CA THR A 62 8.76 1.86 12.29
C THR A 62 8.72 1.20 13.67
N GLU A 63 8.83 1.98 14.75
CA GLU A 63 8.69 1.47 16.11
C GLU A 63 7.29 0.89 16.37
N ALA A 64 6.24 1.56 15.89
CA ALA A 64 4.86 1.12 16.06
C ALA A 64 4.54 -0.20 15.36
N VAL A 65 5.19 -0.48 14.22
CA VAL A 65 5.05 -1.76 13.50
C VAL A 65 5.88 -2.87 14.14
N HIS A 66 6.98 -2.54 14.82
CA HIS A 66 7.86 -3.52 15.46
C HIS A 66 7.33 -4.04 16.80
N LYS A 67 6.45 -3.28 17.48
CA LYS A 67 5.72 -3.68 18.69
C LYS A 67 4.53 -4.59 18.38
#